data_AF-G7N519-F1
#
_entry.id   AF-G7N519-F1
#
_cell.length_a   1.000
_cell.length_b   1.000
_cell.length_c   1.000
_cell.angle_alpha   90.00
_cell.angle_beta   90.00
_cell.angle_gamma   90.00
#
_symmetry.space_group_name_H-M   'P 1'
#
loop_
_entity.id
_entity.type
_entity.pdbx_description
1 polymer ?
#
loop_
_entity_poly.entity_id
_entity_poly.type
_entity_poly.pdbx_seq_one_letter_code
_entity_poly.pdbx_strand_id
1 'polypeptide(L)'
;VFRRADKNDDGKLSFEEFQNYFADGVLSPGELQELFSGIDGHLTDNLETEKLCDYFAEHLGVYRPVLAALESLNRAVLAAMDATKLAYERASKVDQFVTRFLLRETVSQLQALQSSLEGASDTLEAQARGWRSDAESMEAQSRPCGSRRTGRRALRSVSRSSTWSPGSSDTGHSSEAEMQWQLQVNRLQELIDQLECKVRAMGPGPHEGGPSWYPPEPGPCWRRGPYSVPSQAPRLEPLHEEDMAKGPDSHILVAQRQVQVAEEGLQDFHRALRCYVDFTGAQSHCLHVSAQKMPDGASFTLYEFWQDEASWRRHQQSPCSKAFQRVLIDHLRAPDTLTTVFFPASWWIMNNN
;
A
#
# COMPACT_ATOMS: atom_id res chain seq x y z
N VAL A 1 4.98 -27.57 -9.71
CA VAL A 1 4.67 -27.23 -8.30
C VAL A 1 5.20 -28.32 -7.36
N PHE A 2 4.84 -29.58 -7.57
CA PHE A 2 5.20 -30.69 -6.67
C PHE A 2 6.69 -31.10 -6.67
N ARG A 3 7.51 -30.60 -7.60
CA ARG A 3 8.98 -30.68 -7.51
C ARG A 3 9.57 -30.05 -6.23
N ARG A 4 8.83 -29.21 -5.49
CA ARG A 4 9.28 -28.69 -4.19
C ARG A 4 9.03 -29.66 -3.04
N ALA A 5 8.08 -30.58 -3.22
CA ALA A 5 7.72 -31.63 -2.28
C ALA A 5 8.66 -32.83 -2.42
N ASP A 6 9.06 -33.13 -3.65
CA ASP A 6 10.04 -34.15 -4.01
C ASP A 6 11.44 -33.66 -3.60
N LYS A 7 11.98 -34.18 -2.49
CA LYS A 7 13.27 -33.73 -1.93
C LYS A 7 14.46 -34.43 -2.57
N ASN A 8 14.23 -35.60 -3.17
CA ASN A 8 15.27 -36.44 -3.74
C ASN A 8 15.30 -36.38 -5.28
N ASP A 9 14.39 -35.61 -5.90
CA ASP A 9 14.21 -35.42 -7.34
C ASP A 9 14.00 -36.75 -8.10
N ASP A 10 13.39 -37.75 -7.45
CA ASP A 10 13.14 -39.08 -8.05
C ASP A 10 11.83 -39.16 -8.85
N GLY A 11 11.04 -38.08 -8.85
CA GLY A 11 9.77 -37.95 -9.57
C GLY A 11 8.58 -38.58 -8.85
N LYS A 12 8.79 -39.15 -7.66
CA LYS A 12 7.79 -39.77 -6.80
C LYS A 12 7.85 -39.14 -5.41
N LEU A 13 6.78 -39.30 -4.64
CA LEU A 13 6.67 -38.79 -3.28
C LEU A 13 6.44 -39.95 -2.34
N SER A 14 7.36 -40.16 -1.40
CA SER A 14 7.10 -41.00 -0.24
C SER A 14 6.02 -40.38 0.66
N PHE A 15 5.38 -41.20 1.50
CA PHE A 15 4.39 -40.67 2.45
C PHE A 15 5.01 -39.63 3.40
N GLU A 16 6.28 -39.79 3.78
CA GLU A 16 6.98 -38.83 4.64
C GLU A 16 7.19 -37.47 3.94
N GLU A 17 7.58 -37.47 2.67
CA GLU A 17 7.70 -36.24 1.87
C GLU A 17 6.35 -35.57 1.64
N PHE A 18 5.32 -36.37 1.36
CA PHE A 18 3.95 -35.90 1.21
C PHE A 18 3.45 -35.26 2.51
N GLN A 19 3.60 -35.95 3.63
CA GLN A 19 3.18 -35.44 4.94
C GLN A 19 3.93 -34.17 5.30
N ASN A 20 5.24 -34.11 5.09
CA ASN A 20 6.03 -32.92 5.40
C ASN A 20 5.67 -31.70 4.53
N TYR A 21 5.23 -31.92 3.29
CA TYR A 21 4.86 -30.84 2.39
C TYR A 21 3.40 -30.39 2.56
N PHE A 22 2.48 -31.31 2.83
CA PHE A 22 1.04 -31.05 2.89
C PHE A 22 0.47 -30.90 4.31
N ALA A 23 1.26 -31.15 5.36
CA ALA A 23 0.80 -30.93 6.74
C ALA A 23 0.63 -29.43 7.02
N ASP A 24 -0.59 -28.94 6.77
CA ASP A 24 -1.06 -27.60 7.11
C ASP A 24 -1.76 -27.56 8.49
N GLY A 25 -1.93 -28.73 9.12
CA GLY A 25 -2.60 -28.90 10.40
C GLY A 25 -4.14 -28.92 10.31
N VAL A 26 -4.72 -28.78 9.12
CA VAL A 26 -6.16 -28.92 8.86
C VAL A 26 -6.54 -30.40 8.85
N LEU A 27 -5.77 -31.22 8.11
CA LEU A 27 -5.95 -32.67 8.07
C LEU A 27 -5.10 -33.37 9.15
N SER A 28 -5.67 -34.39 9.79
CA SER A 28 -4.92 -35.28 10.67
C SER A 28 -3.97 -36.17 9.87
N PRO A 29 -2.90 -36.71 10.49
CA PRO A 29 -1.98 -37.64 9.81
C PRO A 29 -2.68 -38.86 9.21
N GLY A 30 -3.78 -39.33 9.83
CA GLY A 30 -4.58 -40.43 9.31
C GLY A 30 -5.37 -40.05 8.06
N GLU A 31 -6.01 -38.88 8.05
CA GLU A 31 -6.73 -38.37 6.88
C GLU A 31 -5.79 -38.05 5.71
N LEU A 32 -4.57 -37.56 5.99
CA LEU A 32 -3.53 -37.39 4.99
C LEU A 32 -3.07 -38.73 4.40
N GLN A 33 -3.02 -39.79 5.21
CA GLN A 33 -2.69 -41.13 4.75
C GLN A 33 -3.80 -41.72 3.87
N GLU A 34 -5.07 -41.50 4.23
CA GLU A 34 -6.21 -41.88 3.39
C GLU A 34 -6.15 -41.14 2.04
N LEU A 35 -5.90 -39.83 2.05
CA LEU A 35 -5.73 -39.03 0.82
C LEU A 35 -4.57 -39.55 -0.05
N PHE A 36 -3.40 -39.79 0.55
CA PHE A 36 -2.24 -40.34 -0.16
C PHE A 36 -2.57 -41.68 -0.84
N SER A 37 -3.22 -42.57 -0.08
CA SER A 37 -3.60 -43.90 -0.57
C SER A 37 -4.71 -43.86 -1.63
N GLY A 38 -5.63 -42.89 -1.52
CA GLY A 38 -6.73 -42.68 -2.46
C GLY A 38 -6.27 -42.10 -3.80
N ILE A 39 -5.26 -41.23 -3.81
CA ILE A 39 -4.69 -40.67 -5.04
C ILE A 39 -3.81 -41.71 -5.75
N ASP A 40 -3.03 -42.50 -5.02
CA ASP A 40 -2.16 -43.50 -5.65
C ASP A 40 -2.92 -44.73 -6.18
N GLY A 41 -4.11 -45.00 -5.61
CA GLY A 41 -4.91 -46.18 -5.94
C GLY A 41 -4.43 -47.46 -5.24
N HIS A 42 -3.76 -47.33 -4.09
CA HIS A 42 -3.27 -48.41 -3.22
C HIS A 42 -2.23 -49.39 -3.83
N LEU A 43 -1.44 -48.99 -4.83
CA LEU A 43 -0.56 -49.92 -5.56
C LEU A 43 0.95 -49.68 -5.37
N THR A 44 1.35 -48.50 -4.92
CA THR A 44 2.76 -48.14 -4.73
C THR A 44 2.96 -47.37 -3.43
N ASP A 45 3.99 -47.71 -2.66
CA ASP A 45 4.36 -46.99 -1.42
C ASP A 45 4.82 -45.53 -1.68
N ASN A 46 4.91 -45.16 -2.97
CA ASN A 46 5.33 -43.86 -3.47
C ASN A 46 4.31 -43.33 -4.49
N LEU A 47 3.89 -42.08 -4.30
CA LEU A 47 2.92 -41.40 -5.16
C LEU A 47 3.62 -40.72 -6.33
N GLU A 48 3.22 -41.04 -7.56
CA GLU A 48 3.74 -40.40 -8.75
C GLU A 48 3.29 -38.93 -8.83
N THR A 49 4.23 -38.02 -9.09
CA THR A 49 3.94 -36.59 -9.17
C THR A 49 2.97 -36.23 -10.29
N GLU A 50 2.86 -37.05 -11.34
CA GLU A 50 1.87 -36.90 -12.43
C GLU A 50 0.44 -37.17 -11.94
N LYS A 51 0.19 -38.28 -11.24
CA LYS A 51 -1.14 -38.57 -10.65
C LYS A 51 -1.59 -37.49 -9.66
N LEU A 52 -0.64 -36.95 -8.90
CA LEU A 52 -0.89 -35.84 -8.00
C LEU A 52 -1.28 -34.56 -8.76
N CYS A 53 -0.65 -34.31 -9.90
CA CYS A 53 -1.04 -33.21 -10.78
C CYS A 53 -2.47 -33.38 -11.31
N ASP A 54 -2.84 -34.58 -11.75
CA ASP A 54 -4.17 -34.87 -12.26
C ASP A 54 -5.25 -34.67 -11.18
N TYR A 55 -5.01 -35.19 -9.97
CA TYR A 55 -5.90 -34.99 -8.83
C TYR A 55 -6.10 -33.50 -8.53
N PHE A 56 -5.01 -32.74 -8.36
CA PHE A 56 -5.15 -31.32 -8.06
C PHE A 56 -5.73 -30.52 -9.22
N ALA A 57 -5.50 -30.92 -10.47
CA ALA A 57 -6.08 -30.27 -11.66
C ALA A 57 -7.62 -30.30 -11.64
N GLU A 58 -8.22 -31.37 -11.13
CA GLU A 58 -9.67 -31.48 -10.92
C GLU A 58 -10.15 -30.61 -9.74
N HIS A 59 -9.31 -30.43 -8.72
CA HIS A 59 -9.64 -29.69 -7.49
C HIS A 59 -9.20 -28.21 -7.48
N LEU A 60 -8.64 -27.66 -8.56
CA LEU A 60 -8.16 -26.27 -8.59
C LEU A 60 -9.26 -25.23 -8.35
N GLY A 61 -10.51 -25.52 -8.73
CA GLY A 61 -11.66 -24.63 -8.52
C GLY A 61 -11.39 -23.18 -8.96
N VAL A 62 -11.65 -22.24 -8.05
CA VAL A 62 -11.45 -20.79 -8.25
C VAL A 62 -9.98 -20.37 -8.46
N TYR A 63 -9.02 -21.22 -8.09
CA TYR A 63 -7.59 -20.95 -8.27
C TYR A 63 -7.08 -21.30 -9.66
N ARG A 64 -7.86 -22.03 -10.48
CA ARG A 64 -7.49 -22.34 -11.87
C ARG A 64 -7.13 -21.08 -12.71
N PRO A 65 -7.98 -20.03 -12.75
CA PRO A 65 -7.62 -18.79 -13.46
C PRO A 65 -6.41 -18.07 -12.83
N VAL A 66 -6.22 -18.16 -11.51
CA VAL A 66 -5.06 -17.55 -10.81
C VAL A 66 -3.76 -18.20 -11.27
N LEU A 67 -3.70 -19.53 -11.27
CA LEU A 67 -2.50 -20.27 -11.71
C LEU A 67 -2.20 -20.06 -13.19
N ALA A 68 -3.24 -19.99 -14.04
CA ALA A 68 -3.08 -19.68 -15.46
C ALA A 68 -2.54 -18.26 -15.72
N ALA A 69 -2.99 -17.28 -14.93
CA ALA A 69 -2.48 -15.91 -14.99
C ALA A 69 -1.01 -15.85 -14.52
N LEU A 70 -0.66 -16.56 -13.45
CA LEU A 70 0.73 -16.67 -12.97
C LEU A 70 1.66 -17.32 -14.01
N GLU A 71 1.20 -18.37 -14.69
CA GLU A 71 1.95 -18.97 -15.79
C GLU A 71 2.16 -17.97 -16.94
N SER A 72 1.10 -17.26 -17.34
CA SER A 72 1.16 -16.25 -18.40
C SER A 72 2.12 -15.12 -18.05
N LEU A 73 2.08 -14.65 -16.80
CA LEU A 73 2.99 -13.65 -16.26
C LEU A 73 4.44 -14.16 -16.31
N ASN A 74 4.70 -15.39 -15.85
CA ASN A 74 6.04 -15.96 -15.86
C ASN A 74 6.60 -16.08 -17.29
N ARG A 75 5.79 -16.55 -18.25
CA ARG A 75 6.17 -16.58 -19.67
C ARG A 75 6.49 -15.18 -20.21
N ALA A 76 5.68 -14.17 -19.87
CA ALA A 76 5.89 -12.79 -20.31
C ALA A 76 7.18 -12.18 -19.73
N VAL A 77 7.44 -12.39 -18.44
CA VAL A 77 8.67 -11.92 -17.78
C VAL A 77 9.89 -12.58 -18.40
N LEU A 78 9.88 -13.89 -18.59
CA LEU A 78 11.00 -14.61 -19.23
C LEU A 78 11.24 -14.12 -20.66
N ALA A 79 10.17 -13.96 -21.46
CA ALA A 79 10.29 -13.43 -22.82
C ALA A 79 10.86 -12.00 -22.85
N ALA A 80 10.43 -11.14 -21.92
CA ALA A 80 10.98 -9.79 -21.77
C ALA A 80 12.45 -9.81 -21.35
N MET A 81 12.82 -10.71 -20.43
CA MET A 81 14.22 -10.89 -20.01
C MET A 81 15.10 -11.39 -21.15
N ASP A 82 14.65 -12.35 -21.95
CA ASP A 82 15.41 -12.85 -23.10
C ASP A 82 15.57 -11.78 -24.19
N ALA A 83 14.50 -11.03 -24.49
CA ALA A 83 14.53 -9.93 -25.45
C ALA A 83 15.46 -8.80 -25.00
N THR A 84 15.38 -8.41 -23.72
CA THR A 84 16.21 -7.34 -23.18
C THR A 84 17.66 -7.76 -23.04
N LYS A 85 17.95 -9.01 -22.66
CA LYS A 85 19.34 -9.53 -22.59
C LYS A 85 20.10 -9.38 -23.90
N LEU A 86 19.46 -9.65 -25.03
CA LEU A 86 20.08 -9.54 -26.36
C LEU A 86 20.28 -8.09 -26.80
N ALA A 87 19.35 -7.20 -26.45
CA ALA A 87 19.40 -5.80 -26.86
C ALA A 87 20.27 -4.92 -25.93
N TYR A 88 20.41 -5.31 -24.66
CA TYR A 88 20.97 -4.46 -23.60
C TYR A 88 22.41 -4.02 -23.86
N GLU A 89 23.27 -4.92 -24.33
CA GLU A 89 24.69 -4.60 -24.60
C GLU A 89 24.87 -3.58 -25.74
N ARG A 90 23.93 -3.55 -26.68
CA ARG A 90 23.96 -2.67 -27.86
C ARG A 90 23.08 -1.44 -27.72
N ALA A 91 22.30 -1.36 -26.63
CA ALA A 91 21.33 -0.30 -26.41
C ALA A 91 21.99 1.00 -25.89
N SER A 92 21.30 2.12 -26.05
CA SER A 92 21.75 3.41 -25.53
C SER A 92 21.78 3.42 -24.00
N LYS A 93 22.49 4.38 -23.39
CA LYS A 93 22.53 4.52 -21.92
C LYS A 93 21.14 4.76 -21.32
N VAL A 94 20.28 5.47 -22.04
CA VAL A 94 18.88 5.71 -21.65
C VAL A 94 18.09 4.40 -21.71
N ASP A 95 18.22 3.63 -22.77
CA ASP A 95 17.51 2.35 -22.92
C ASP A 95 17.98 1.30 -21.90
N GLN A 96 19.27 1.28 -21.58
CA GLN A 96 19.83 0.46 -20.50
C GLN A 96 19.24 0.87 -19.15
N PHE A 97 19.12 2.18 -18.88
CA PHE A 97 18.46 2.68 -17.67
C PHE A 97 16.98 2.26 -17.62
N VAL A 98 16.22 2.47 -18.70
CA VAL A 98 14.81 2.08 -18.79
C VAL A 98 14.64 0.58 -18.56
N THR A 99 15.49 -0.25 -19.17
CA THR A 99 15.46 -1.70 -18.96
C THR A 99 15.70 -2.08 -17.49
N ARG A 100 16.69 -1.47 -16.82
CA ARG A 100 16.98 -1.72 -15.39
C ARG A 100 15.84 -1.24 -14.50
N PHE A 101 15.26 -0.09 -14.82
CA PHE A 101 14.11 0.46 -14.12
C PHE A 101 12.91 -0.48 -14.23
N LEU A 102 12.54 -0.90 -15.45
CA LEU A 102 11.40 -1.80 -15.68
C LEU A 102 11.59 -3.16 -15.01
N LEU A 103 12.81 -3.72 -15.01
CA LEU A 103 13.11 -4.95 -14.28
C LEU A 103 12.93 -4.76 -12.77
N ARG A 104 13.46 -3.67 -12.20
CA ARG A 104 13.30 -3.36 -10.77
C ARG A 104 11.83 -3.15 -10.41
N GLU A 105 11.08 -2.47 -11.27
CA GLU A 105 9.65 -2.23 -11.07
C GLU A 105 8.86 -3.55 -11.13
N THR A 106 9.16 -4.43 -12.09
CA THR A 106 8.54 -5.77 -12.19
C THR A 106 8.75 -6.57 -10.90
N VAL A 107 9.96 -6.53 -10.33
CA VAL A 107 10.25 -7.18 -9.03
C VAL A 107 9.43 -6.55 -7.92
N SER A 108 9.35 -5.22 -7.86
CA SER A 108 8.55 -4.50 -6.86
C SER A 108 7.07 -4.88 -6.92
N GLN A 109 6.50 -4.96 -8.12
CA GLN A 109 5.10 -5.36 -8.31
C GLN A 109 4.86 -6.82 -7.92
N LEU A 110 5.77 -7.74 -8.26
CA LEU A 110 5.69 -9.13 -7.81
C LEU A 110 5.76 -9.25 -6.29
N GLN A 111 6.59 -8.44 -5.63
CA GLN A 111 6.71 -8.43 -4.18
C GLN A 111 5.45 -7.87 -3.49
N ALA A 112 4.81 -6.85 -4.08
CA ALA A 112 3.53 -6.35 -3.60
C ALA A 112 2.40 -7.38 -3.77
N LEU A 113 2.40 -8.15 -4.86
CA LEU A 113 1.47 -9.27 -5.04
C LEU A 113 1.72 -10.38 -4.00
N GLN A 114 2.99 -10.70 -3.71
CA GLN A 114 3.36 -11.67 -2.69
C GLN A 114 2.84 -11.24 -1.31
N SER A 115 3.09 -10.00 -0.88
CA SER A 115 2.65 -9.53 0.45
C SER A 115 1.12 -9.52 0.58
N SER A 116 0.40 -9.20 -0.50
CA SER A 116 -1.06 -9.30 -0.52
C SER A 116 -1.54 -10.74 -0.39
N LEU A 117 -0.86 -11.70 -1.03
CA LEU A 117 -1.22 -13.12 -0.95
C LEU A 117 -0.87 -13.71 0.42
N GLU A 118 0.27 -13.31 1.00
CA GLU A 118 0.66 -13.68 2.37
C GLU A 118 -0.38 -13.18 3.39
N GLY A 119 -0.82 -11.93 3.29
CA GLY A 119 -1.89 -11.42 4.16
C GLY A 119 -3.21 -12.19 4.03
N ALA A 120 -3.59 -12.59 2.81
CA ALA A 120 -4.76 -13.44 2.60
C ALA A 120 -4.56 -14.85 3.18
N SER A 121 -3.37 -15.43 3.01
CA SER A 121 -3.00 -16.74 3.57
C SER A 121 -3.08 -16.73 5.10
N ASP A 122 -2.54 -15.70 5.75
CA ASP A 122 -2.57 -15.55 7.21
C ASP A 122 -4.00 -15.49 7.75
N THR A 123 -4.93 -14.83 7.04
CA THR A 123 -6.34 -14.80 7.43
C THR A 123 -7.02 -16.17 7.30
N LEU A 124 -6.68 -16.95 6.26
CA LEU A 124 -7.18 -18.32 6.08
C LEU A 124 -6.63 -19.24 7.18
N GLU A 125 -5.35 -19.14 7.51
CA GLU A 125 -4.75 -19.89 8.61
C GLU A 125 -5.36 -19.53 9.96
N ALA A 126 -5.59 -18.24 10.23
CA ALA A 126 -6.22 -17.79 11.46
C ALA A 126 -7.66 -18.33 11.60
N GLN A 127 -8.41 -18.37 10.50
CA GLN A 127 -9.76 -18.95 10.47
C GLN A 127 -9.72 -20.47 10.73
N ALA A 128 -8.77 -21.20 10.13
CA ALA A 128 -8.60 -22.63 10.34
C ALA A 128 -8.23 -22.98 11.80
N ARG A 129 -7.40 -22.15 12.44
CA ARG A 129 -7.02 -22.33 13.86
C ARG A 129 -8.17 -22.00 14.83
N GLY A 130 -9.00 -21.01 14.51
CA GLY A 130 -10.15 -20.63 15.34
C GLY A 130 -11.21 -21.73 15.50
N TRP A 131 -11.44 -22.53 14.45
CA TRP A 131 -12.40 -23.65 14.49
C TRP A 131 -12.00 -24.78 15.47
N ARG A 132 -10.71 -24.98 15.74
CA ARG A 132 -10.23 -26.00 16.69
C ARG A 132 -10.46 -25.61 18.15
N SER A 133 -10.31 -24.32 18.49
CA SER A 133 -10.55 -23.84 19.86
C SER A 133 -12.03 -23.92 20.27
N ASP A 134 -12.95 -23.74 19.33
CA ASP A 134 -14.39 -23.87 19.58
C ASP A 134 -14.83 -25.35 19.65
N ALA A 135 -14.18 -26.24 18.90
CA ALA A 135 -14.44 -27.68 18.95
C ALA A 135 -13.96 -28.34 20.26
N GLU A 136 -12.77 -27.98 20.77
CA GLU A 136 -12.27 -28.48 22.06
C GLU A 136 -13.07 -27.96 23.26
N SER A 137 -13.75 -26.81 23.12
CA SER A 137 -14.58 -26.24 24.19
C SER A 137 -15.95 -26.93 24.33
N MET A 138 -16.48 -27.54 23.26
CA MET A 138 -17.79 -28.21 23.27
C MET A 138 -17.77 -29.65 23.81
N GLU A 139 -16.64 -30.36 23.76
CA GLU A 139 -16.56 -31.75 24.25
C GLU A 139 -16.34 -31.87 25.76
N ALA A 140 -15.92 -30.81 26.46
CA ALA A 140 -15.64 -30.84 27.90
C ALA A 140 -16.89 -30.70 28.81
N GLN A 141 -18.10 -30.52 28.26
CA GLN A 141 -19.32 -30.28 29.03
C GLN A 141 -20.49 -31.18 28.62
N SER A 142 -20.37 -32.49 28.84
CA SER A 142 -21.53 -33.38 28.80
C SER A 142 -21.65 -34.30 30.02
N ARG A 143 -22.52 -33.86 30.96
CA ARG A 143 -23.38 -34.59 31.94
C ARG A 143 -22.80 -35.07 33.31
N PRO A 144 -23.66 -35.32 34.34
CA PRO A 144 -25.08 -34.91 34.54
C PRO A 144 -25.46 -34.31 35.93
N CYS A 145 -26.48 -33.43 35.87
CA CYS A 145 -27.55 -33.11 36.84
C CYS A 145 -27.45 -33.52 38.33
N GLY A 146 -27.55 -32.52 39.21
CA GLY A 146 -27.89 -32.65 40.65
C GLY A 146 -28.68 -31.44 41.16
N SER A 147 -29.79 -31.71 41.83
CA SER A 147 -30.84 -30.76 42.24
C SER A 147 -30.55 -29.99 43.54
N ARG A 148 -30.90 -28.69 43.60
CA ARG A 148 -31.68 -27.97 44.65
C ARG A 148 -31.15 -26.57 45.05
N ARG A 149 -32.10 -25.63 44.99
CA ARG A 149 -32.41 -24.52 45.94
C ARG A 149 -31.54 -23.24 46.00
N THR A 150 -32.21 -22.16 45.55
CA THR A 150 -32.39 -20.81 46.16
C THR A 150 -31.18 -19.97 46.59
N GLY A 151 -31.11 -18.73 46.09
CA GLY A 151 -30.53 -17.60 46.84
C GLY A 151 -29.92 -16.50 45.98
N ARG A 152 -30.52 -15.30 46.05
CA ARG A 152 -30.16 -14.03 45.38
C ARG A 152 -28.68 -13.62 45.56
N ARG A 153 -28.05 -13.05 44.52
CA ARG A 153 -27.60 -11.62 44.39
C ARG A 153 -26.46 -11.47 43.35
N ALA A 154 -26.69 -10.56 42.39
CA ALA A 154 -25.79 -9.81 41.48
C ALA A 154 -24.36 -10.30 41.16
N LEU A 155 -24.05 -10.45 39.87
CA LEU A 155 -22.97 -9.71 39.16
C LEU A 155 -23.02 -9.93 37.63
N ARG A 156 -22.63 -8.88 36.89
CA ARG A 156 -22.20 -8.74 35.49
C ARG A 156 -22.05 -10.00 34.60
N SER A 157 -22.62 -9.96 33.38
CA SER A 157 -21.90 -9.99 32.08
C SER A 157 -22.84 -10.26 30.89
N VAL A 158 -22.51 -9.63 29.75
CA VAL A 158 -22.71 -10.02 28.34
C VAL A 158 -24.07 -10.59 27.89
N SER A 159 -24.68 -9.90 26.92
CA SER A 159 -25.51 -10.55 25.91
C SER A 159 -24.83 -10.41 24.55
N ARG A 160 -24.12 -11.46 24.15
CA ARG A 160 -24.03 -11.88 22.75
C ARG A 160 -25.17 -12.86 22.54
N SER A 161 -26.04 -12.56 21.60
CA SER A 161 -26.64 -13.60 20.76
C SER A 161 -26.84 -13.03 19.37
N SER A 162 -26.01 -13.52 18.47
CA SER A 162 -26.30 -13.64 17.06
C SER A 162 -27.59 -14.46 16.91
N THR A 163 -28.58 -13.91 16.22
CA THR A 163 -29.60 -14.74 15.56
C THR A 163 -29.45 -14.45 14.07
N TRP A 164 -28.69 -15.30 13.39
CA TRP A 164 -28.76 -15.40 11.95
C TRP A 164 -29.98 -16.25 11.63
N SER A 165 -30.83 -15.81 10.71
CA SER A 165 -31.57 -16.73 9.86
C SER A 165 -31.60 -16.19 8.43
N PRO A 166 -31.54 -17.09 7.43
CA PRO A 166 -31.12 -16.76 6.08
C PRO A 166 -32.30 -16.62 5.13
N GLY A 167 -32.17 -15.73 4.16
CA GLY A 167 -33.04 -15.67 2.99
C GLY A 167 -33.67 -14.31 2.77
N SER A 168 -33.01 -13.47 1.97
CA SER A 168 -33.68 -12.65 0.96
C SER A 168 -32.63 -12.04 0.05
N SER A 169 -32.72 -12.37 -1.22
CA SER A 169 -32.08 -11.68 -2.32
C SER A 169 -32.53 -10.20 -2.33
N ASP A 170 -31.59 -9.27 -2.32
CA ASP A 170 -31.60 -8.01 -3.09
C ASP A 170 -30.30 -7.25 -2.77
N THR A 171 -29.40 -7.13 -3.76
CA THR A 171 -29.31 -5.93 -4.62
C THR A 171 -28.85 -4.69 -3.84
N GLY A 172 -27.53 -4.47 -3.87
CA GLY A 172 -26.95 -3.13 -3.91
C GLY A 172 -26.74 -2.39 -2.59
N HIS A 173 -25.73 -2.78 -1.80
CA HIS A 173 -25.04 -1.84 -0.91
C HIS A 173 -23.57 -1.76 -1.35
N SER A 174 -23.26 -0.76 -2.18
CA SER A 174 -21.87 -0.38 -2.44
C SER A 174 -21.31 0.19 -1.15
N SER A 175 -20.16 -0.33 -0.72
CA SER A 175 -19.51 0.10 0.52
C SER A 175 -19.24 1.61 0.45
N GLU A 176 -19.39 2.36 1.54
CA GLU A 176 -19.07 3.80 1.56
C GLU A 176 -17.64 4.07 1.05
N ALA A 177 -16.73 3.13 1.28
CA ALA A 177 -15.38 3.14 0.72
C ALA A 177 -15.38 3.02 -0.81
N GLU A 178 -16.24 2.18 -1.38
CA GLU A 178 -16.36 1.95 -2.82
C GLU A 178 -16.96 3.19 -3.52
N MET A 179 -17.95 3.86 -2.90
CA MET A 179 -18.45 5.16 -3.36
C MET A 179 -17.39 6.26 -3.26
N GLN A 180 -16.59 6.29 -2.19
CA GLN A 180 -15.47 7.23 -2.03
C GLN A 180 -14.39 7.02 -3.10
N TRP A 181 -14.05 5.76 -3.39
CA TRP A 181 -13.12 5.43 -4.47
C TRP A 181 -13.67 5.77 -5.85
N GLN A 182 -14.95 5.52 -6.12
CA GLN A 182 -15.60 5.91 -7.38
C GLN A 182 -15.64 7.44 -7.57
N LEU A 183 -15.84 8.21 -6.49
CA LEU A 183 -15.73 9.66 -6.52
C LEU A 183 -14.29 10.14 -6.83
N GLN A 184 -13.27 9.49 -6.25
CA GLN A 184 -11.87 9.81 -6.57
C GLN A 184 -11.51 9.47 -8.02
N VAL A 185 -11.98 8.34 -8.54
CA VAL A 185 -11.77 7.93 -9.93
C VAL A 185 -12.43 8.92 -10.89
N ASN A 186 -13.67 9.32 -10.63
CA ASN A 186 -14.38 10.30 -11.46
C ASN A 186 -13.69 11.67 -11.44
N ARG A 187 -13.20 12.11 -10.28
CA ARG A 187 -12.44 13.36 -10.15
C ARG A 187 -11.11 13.32 -10.93
N LEU A 188 -10.42 12.19 -10.92
CA LEU A 188 -9.19 12.00 -11.70
C LEU A 188 -9.48 12.00 -13.21
N GLN A 189 -10.59 11.37 -13.63
CA GLN A 189 -11.02 11.40 -15.03
C GLN A 189 -11.32 12.84 -15.51
N GLU A 190 -12.00 13.66 -14.71
CA GLU A 190 -12.24 15.07 -15.03
C GLU A 190 -10.95 15.89 -15.15
N LEU A 191 -9.95 15.61 -14.32
CA LEU A 191 -8.65 16.28 -14.41
C LEU A 191 -7.88 15.86 -15.66
N ILE A 192 -7.96 14.58 -16.04
CA ILE A 192 -7.39 14.07 -17.29
C ILE A 192 -8.08 14.74 -18.47
N ASP A 193 -9.41 14.76 -18.51
CA ASP A 193 -10.17 15.39 -19.58
C ASP A 193 -9.87 16.90 -19.70
N GLN A 194 -9.67 17.59 -18.57
CA GLN A 194 -9.26 18.99 -18.55
C GLN A 194 -7.83 19.18 -19.08
N LEU A 195 -6.91 18.30 -18.75
CA LEU A 195 -5.55 18.32 -19.29
C LEU A 195 -5.54 17.99 -20.78
N GLU A 196 -6.31 17.00 -21.22
CA GLU A 196 -6.47 16.65 -22.64
C GLU A 196 -7.11 17.79 -23.44
N CYS A 197 -8.14 18.44 -22.91
CA CYS A 197 -8.73 19.64 -23.53
C CYS A 197 -7.74 20.80 -23.58
N LYS A 198 -6.91 20.98 -22.55
CA LYS A 198 -5.87 22.02 -22.51
C LYS A 198 -4.72 21.73 -23.46
N VAL A 199 -4.35 20.46 -23.64
CA VAL A 199 -3.35 20.02 -24.62
C VAL A 199 -3.89 20.17 -26.05
N ARG A 200 -5.18 19.86 -26.29
CA ARG A 200 -5.84 20.12 -27.58
C ARG A 200 -6.02 21.61 -27.88
N ALA A 201 -6.27 22.44 -26.86
CA ALA A 201 -6.31 23.89 -26.99
C ALA A 201 -4.91 24.51 -27.23
N MET A 202 -3.85 23.76 -26.95
CA MET A 202 -2.45 24.10 -27.22
C MET A 202 -1.91 23.40 -28.48
N GLY A 203 -2.81 23.03 -29.41
CA GLY A 203 -2.45 22.54 -30.75
C GLY A 203 -1.62 23.55 -31.55
N PRO A 204 -0.85 23.07 -32.55
CA PRO A 204 0.34 23.75 -33.06
C PRO A 204 0.01 25.06 -33.78
N GLY A 205 0.87 26.07 -33.57
CA GLY A 205 0.87 27.33 -34.31
C GLY A 205 1.04 27.12 -35.83
N PRO A 206 0.69 28.13 -36.64
CA PRO A 206 0.25 27.96 -38.02
C PRO A 206 1.41 27.64 -38.99
N HIS A 207 1.21 26.63 -39.83
CA HIS A 207 1.83 26.56 -41.16
C HIS A 207 0.84 27.13 -42.21
N GLU A 208 1.36 28.00 -43.07
CA GLU A 208 0.63 28.66 -44.17
C GLU A 208 -0.03 27.67 -45.15
N GLY A 209 -1.22 28.02 -45.67
CA GLY A 209 -1.69 27.46 -46.96
C GLY A 209 -3.20 27.23 -47.26
N GLY A 210 -4.15 28.05 -46.78
CA GLY A 210 -5.53 28.29 -47.34
C GLY A 210 -6.52 27.13 -47.66
N PRO A 211 -7.78 27.40 -48.11
CA PRO A 211 -8.65 28.56 -47.87
C PRO A 211 -10.04 28.22 -47.25
N SER A 212 -10.64 29.24 -46.63
CA SER A 212 -12.07 29.61 -46.57
C SER A 212 -13.12 28.57 -46.13
N TRP A 213 -13.82 28.86 -45.02
CA TRP A 213 -15.28 29.14 -44.97
C TRP A 213 -15.67 29.63 -43.55
N TYR A 214 -16.26 30.84 -43.44
CA TYR A 214 -17.02 31.36 -42.27
C TYR A 214 -18.52 31.07 -42.50
N PRO A 215 -19.42 30.95 -41.48
CA PRO A 215 -19.84 32.05 -40.55
C PRO A 215 -20.46 31.56 -39.18
N PRO A 216 -21.21 32.37 -38.38
CA PRO A 216 -21.02 33.74 -37.89
C PRO A 216 -21.03 33.85 -36.33
N GLU A 217 -20.66 35.02 -35.80
CA GLU A 217 -20.70 35.37 -34.37
C GLU A 217 -22.12 35.57 -33.78
N PRO A 218 -22.23 35.50 -32.44
CA PRO A 218 -23.08 36.44 -31.71
C PRO A 218 -22.34 37.15 -30.55
N GLY A 219 -22.10 38.46 -30.73
CA GLY A 219 -22.54 39.51 -29.80
C GLY A 219 -21.68 39.82 -28.55
N PRO A 220 -21.59 41.11 -28.14
CA PRO A 220 -20.56 41.59 -27.21
C PRO A 220 -21.08 41.69 -25.77
N CYS A 221 -20.53 40.90 -24.86
CA CYS A 221 -20.71 41.10 -23.43
C CYS A 221 -19.37 41.35 -22.74
N TRP A 222 -19.32 42.48 -22.05
CA TRP A 222 -18.30 42.95 -21.10
C TRP A 222 -17.11 43.72 -21.67
N ARG A 223 -17.37 45.01 -21.93
CA ARG A 223 -16.37 46.07 -21.94
C ARG A 223 -15.68 46.12 -20.56
N ARG A 224 -14.35 45.94 -20.51
CA ARG A 224 -13.51 46.04 -19.31
C ARG A 224 -13.23 47.52 -18.99
N GLY A 225 -13.46 47.97 -17.75
CA GLY A 225 -13.12 49.33 -17.29
C GLY A 225 -11.61 49.53 -17.06
N PRO A 226 -11.12 50.78 -17.01
CA PRO A 226 -9.69 51.09 -17.20
C PRO A 226 -8.85 51.12 -15.91
N TYR A 227 -9.13 50.27 -14.93
CA TYR A 227 -8.26 50.08 -13.77
C TYR A 227 -8.18 48.60 -13.41
N SER A 228 -7.34 47.86 -14.13
CA SER A 228 -6.94 46.51 -13.74
C SER A 228 -5.50 46.32 -14.14
N VAL A 229 -4.64 46.34 -13.13
CA VAL A 229 -3.23 45.96 -13.19
C VAL A 229 -3.14 44.60 -13.88
N PRO A 230 -2.26 44.37 -14.87
CA PRO A 230 -2.14 43.05 -15.46
C PRO A 230 -1.57 42.12 -14.41
N SER A 231 -2.39 41.15 -13.98
CA SER A 231 -1.94 39.99 -13.21
C SER A 231 -0.83 39.31 -14.00
N GLN A 232 0.42 39.48 -13.56
CA GLN A 232 1.51 38.61 -13.98
C GLN A 232 1.13 37.20 -13.56
N ALA A 233 0.71 36.38 -14.52
CA ALA A 233 0.84 34.95 -14.38
C ALA A 233 2.33 34.66 -14.17
N PRO A 234 2.73 33.85 -13.17
CA PRO A 234 4.13 33.51 -12.96
C PRO A 234 4.63 32.84 -14.23
N ARG A 235 5.51 33.52 -14.97
CA ARG A 235 6.22 32.93 -16.10
C ARG A 235 7.26 32.02 -15.48
N LEU A 236 7.04 30.71 -15.58
CA LEU A 236 8.08 29.73 -15.32
C LEU A 236 9.20 30.01 -16.32
N GLU A 237 10.38 30.36 -15.81
CA GLU A 237 11.59 30.40 -16.64
C GLU A 237 11.80 29.01 -17.26
N PRO A 238 12.32 28.92 -18.50
CA PRO A 238 12.70 27.65 -19.09
C PRO A 238 13.60 26.87 -18.13
N LEU A 239 13.30 25.58 -17.93
CA LEU A 239 14.11 24.66 -17.14
C LEU A 239 15.57 24.76 -17.58
N HIS A 240 16.40 25.40 -16.74
CA HIS A 240 17.84 25.37 -16.89
C HIS A 240 18.32 24.04 -16.27
N GLU A 241 18.65 23.07 -17.11
CA GLU A 241 19.43 21.91 -16.67
C GLU A 241 20.83 22.43 -16.31
N GLU A 242 21.11 22.59 -15.01
CA GLU A 242 22.44 22.95 -14.54
C GLU A 242 23.42 21.80 -14.83
N ASP A 243 24.42 22.07 -15.67
CA ASP A 243 25.56 21.18 -15.91
C ASP A 243 26.22 20.83 -14.57
N MET A 244 26.28 19.53 -14.24
CA MET A 244 26.95 19.01 -13.04
C MET A 244 28.47 19.24 -13.10
N ALA A 245 28.91 20.44 -12.76
CA ALA A 245 30.32 20.74 -12.52
C ALA A 245 30.48 21.91 -11.56
N LYS A 246 30.29 21.66 -10.24
CA LYS A 246 31.20 21.99 -9.13
C LYS A 246 30.48 22.12 -7.78
N GLY A 247 30.77 21.18 -6.87
CA GLY A 247 30.49 21.25 -5.43
C GLY A 247 29.89 19.95 -4.88
N PRO A 248 30.12 19.57 -3.61
CA PRO A 248 29.47 18.40 -3.04
C PRO A 248 27.95 18.63 -3.09
N ASP A 249 27.24 17.68 -3.71
CA ASP A 249 25.79 17.59 -3.85
C ASP A 249 25.05 17.86 -2.54
N SER A 250 24.85 19.14 -2.22
CA SER A 250 24.25 19.58 -0.95
C SER A 250 22.73 19.48 -1.10
N HIS A 251 22.12 18.56 -0.35
CA HIS A 251 20.68 18.29 -0.38
C HIS A 251 20.08 18.62 0.98
N ILE A 252 18.97 19.33 1.00
CA ILE A 252 18.18 19.52 2.23
C ILE A 252 17.18 18.37 2.39
N LEU A 253 16.90 18.01 3.64
CA LEU A 253 15.88 17.03 3.99
C LEU A 253 14.65 17.75 4.52
N VAL A 254 13.47 17.42 4.00
CA VAL A 254 12.19 17.85 4.53
C VAL A 254 11.49 16.66 5.15
N ALA A 255 11.19 16.75 6.45
CA ALA A 255 10.39 15.79 7.17
C ALA A 255 9.00 16.39 7.44
N GLN A 256 7.96 15.73 6.96
CA GLN A 256 6.58 16.09 7.20
C GLN A 256 5.95 15.01 8.09
N ARG A 257 5.39 15.41 9.23
CA ARG A 257 4.73 14.52 10.18
C ARG A 257 3.27 14.93 10.35
N GLN A 258 2.36 14.00 10.05
CA GLN A 258 0.92 14.18 10.24
C GLN A 258 0.45 13.40 11.46
N VAL A 259 -0.34 14.03 12.31
CA VAL A 259 -0.78 13.47 13.59
C VAL A 259 -2.26 13.77 13.85
N GLN A 260 -2.95 12.84 14.51
CA GLN A 260 -4.34 12.99 14.99
C GLN A 260 -4.37 12.79 16.50
N VAL A 261 -4.67 13.86 17.24
CA VAL A 261 -4.54 13.89 18.71
C VAL A 261 -5.88 13.60 19.37
N ALA A 262 -5.87 12.84 20.47
CA ALA A 262 -7.04 12.61 21.30
C ALA A 262 -7.47 13.92 22.00
N GLU A 263 -8.78 14.14 22.12
CA GLU A 263 -9.33 15.39 22.68
C GLU A 263 -8.87 15.62 24.12
N GLU A 264 -8.78 14.55 24.91
CA GLU A 264 -8.27 14.53 26.28
C GLU A 264 -6.78 14.90 26.39
N GLY A 265 -5.98 14.60 25.35
CA GLY A 265 -4.54 14.84 25.30
C GLY A 265 -4.14 16.16 24.62
N LEU A 266 -5.11 16.91 24.10
CA LEU A 266 -4.86 18.06 23.23
C LEU A 266 -4.02 19.15 23.91
N GLN A 267 -4.25 19.42 25.19
CA GLN A 267 -3.53 20.46 25.92
C GLN A 267 -2.06 20.09 26.17
N ASP A 268 -1.81 18.84 26.56
CA ASP A 268 -0.46 18.32 26.79
C ASP A 268 0.33 18.25 25.48
N PHE A 269 -0.31 17.80 24.40
CA PHE A 269 0.27 17.82 23.07
C PHE A 269 0.66 19.25 22.63
N HIS A 270 -0.22 20.25 22.77
CA HIS A 270 0.11 21.62 22.38
C HIS A 270 1.30 22.20 23.18
N ARG A 271 1.39 21.89 24.47
CA ARG A 271 2.53 22.31 25.29
C ARG A 271 3.82 21.68 24.79
N ALA A 272 3.81 20.36 24.57
CA ALA A 272 4.97 19.64 24.07
C ALA A 272 5.37 20.07 22.66
N LEU A 273 4.40 20.31 21.77
CA LEU A 273 4.63 20.77 20.40
C LEU A 273 5.31 22.13 20.39
N ARG A 274 4.87 23.09 21.21
CA ARG A 274 5.53 24.40 21.33
C ARG A 274 6.98 24.24 21.78
N CYS A 275 7.21 23.50 22.87
CA CYS A 275 8.56 23.24 23.36
C CYS A 275 9.44 22.56 22.30
N TYR A 276 8.89 21.61 21.55
CA TYR A 276 9.60 20.91 20.48
C TYR A 276 9.98 21.84 19.33
N VAL A 277 9.05 22.67 18.86
CA VAL A 277 9.28 23.65 17.78
C VAL A 277 10.34 24.68 18.22
N ASP A 278 10.24 25.22 19.43
CA ASP A 278 11.20 26.20 19.94
C ASP A 278 12.62 25.61 20.03
N PHE A 279 12.74 24.39 20.55
CA PHE A 279 14.04 23.74 20.73
C PHE A 279 14.63 23.23 19.41
N THR A 280 13.78 22.79 18.48
CA THR A 280 14.20 22.34 17.15
C THR A 280 14.63 23.52 16.29
N GLY A 281 13.88 24.62 16.31
CA GLY A 281 14.21 25.85 15.59
C GLY A 281 15.47 26.56 16.10
N ALA A 282 15.89 26.29 17.34
CA ALA A 282 17.15 26.79 17.89
C ALA A 282 18.39 25.98 17.44
N GLN A 283 18.23 24.87 16.71
CA GLN A 283 19.36 24.04 16.27
C GLN A 283 20.02 24.61 15.03
N SER A 284 21.35 24.60 15.00
CA SER A 284 22.17 25.14 13.90
C SER A 284 21.95 24.47 12.55
N HIS A 285 21.48 23.22 12.53
CA HIS A 285 21.26 22.43 11.32
C HIS A 285 19.77 22.26 10.96
N CYS A 286 18.87 22.82 11.76
CA CYS A 286 17.46 22.95 11.42
C CYS A 286 17.29 24.28 10.69
N LEU A 287 16.91 24.22 9.41
CA LEU A 287 16.71 25.39 8.57
C LEU A 287 15.37 26.07 8.88
N HIS A 288 14.34 25.27 9.17
CA HIS A 288 13.01 25.76 9.51
C HIS A 288 12.19 24.65 10.19
N VAL A 289 11.33 25.02 11.12
CA VAL A 289 10.32 24.13 11.69
C VAL A 289 9.01 24.89 11.85
N SER A 290 7.90 24.28 11.43
CA SER A 290 6.57 24.86 11.57
C SER A 290 5.52 23.78 11.79
N ALA A 291 4.47 24.13 12.54
CA ALA A 291 3.34 23.24 12.76
C ALA A 291 2.04 23.91 12.31
N GLN A 292 1.27 23.21 11.49
CA GLN A 292 -0.02 23.62 10.98
C GLN A 292 -1.12 22.83 11.69
N LYS A 293 -2.13 23.54 12.20
CA LYS A 293 -3.32 22.95 12.80
C LYS A 293 -4.44 22.86 11.75
N MET A 294 -5.12 21.72 11.70
CA MET A 294 -6.24 21.49 10.78
C MET A 294 -7.56 22.07 11.32
N PRO A 295 -8.57 22.29 10.46
CA PRO A 295 -9.86 22.87 10.87
C PRO A 295 -10.64 22.03 11.88
N ASP A 296 -10.38 20.72 11.92
CA ASP A 296 -11.01 19.76 12.85
C ASP A 296 -10.57 19.96 14.32
N GLY A 297 -9.57 20.80 14.56
CA GLY A 297 -9.10 21.13 15.90
C GLY A 297 -8.17 20.10 16.55
N ALA A 298 -8.05 18.91 15.98
CA ALA A 298 -7.39 17.73 16.55
C ALA A 298 -6.28 17.15 15.66
N SER A 299 -6.23 17.51 14.38
CA SER A 299 -5.17 17.08 13.46
C SER A 299 -4.11 18.17 13.26
N PHE A 300 -2.86 17.75 13.13
CA PHE A 300 -1.73 18.65 12.93
C PHE A 300 -0.77 18.10 11.88
N THR A 301 -0.13 19.00 11.15
CA THR A 301 0.98 18.69 10.25
C THR A 301 2.20 19.49 10.68
N LEU A 302 3.27 18.80 11.04
CA LEU A 302 4.56 19.37 11.39
C LEU A 302 5.50 19.26 10.18
N TYR A 303 6.16 20.36 9.84
CA TYR A 303 7.17 20.43 8.80
C TYR A 303 8.52 20.78 9.42
N GLU A 304 9.54 19.98 9.13
CA GLU A 304 10.91 20.21 9.59
C GLU A 304 11.85 20.20 8.38
N PHE A 305 12.67 21.23 8.24
CA PHE A 305 13.63 21.40 7.17
C PHE A 305 15.03 21.30 7.78
N TRP A 306 15.84 20.39 7.25
CA TRP A 306 17.15 20.04 7.77
C TRP A 306 18.21 20.21 6.70
N GLN A 307 19.40 20.62 7.13
CA GLN A 307 20.54 20.79 6.24
C GLN A 307 20.93 19.49 5.52
N ASP A 308 20.76 18.34 6.19
CA ASP A 308 21.10 17.02 5.67
C ASP A 308 20.42 15.91 6.52
N GLU A 309 20.44 14.67 6.02
CA GLU A 309 19.85 13.51 6.71
C GLU A 309 20.54 13.19 8.04
N ALA A 310 21.85 13.34 8.14
CA ALA A 310 22.60 13.01 9.35
C ALA A 310 22.25 13.96 10.50
N SER A 311 22.04 15.23 10.19
CA SER A 311 21.57 16.27 11.11
C SER A 311 20.18 15.95 11.65
N TRP A 312 19.25 15.55 10.80
CA TRP A 312 17.92 15.09 11.22
C TRP A 312 17.98 13.83 12.09
N ARG A 313 18.72 12.79 11.66
CA ARG A 313 18.87 11.55 12.45
C ARG A 313 19.49 11.81 13.82
N ARG A 314 20.44 12.74 13.92
CA ARG A 314 21.03 13.16 15.20
C ARG A 314 19.99 13.84 16.09
N HIS A 315 19.17 14.72 15.53
CA HIS A 315 18.07 15.35 16.27
C HIS A 315 17.06 14.34 16.77
N GLN A 316 16.70 13.34 15.97
CA GLN A 316 15.76 12.29 16.39
C GLN A 316 16.19 11.58 17.68
N GLN A 317 17.50 11.43 17.88
CA GLN A 317 18.07 10.79 19.08
C GLN A 317 18.18 11.72 20.28
N SER A 318 17.95 13.03 20.10
CA SER A 318 18.07 14.05 21.14
C SER A 318 17.04 13.88 22.27
N PRO A 319 17.34 14.36 23.49
CA PRO A 319 16.38 14.33 24.59
C PRO A 319 15.07 15.05 24.27
N CYS A 320 15.14 16.18 23.55
CA CYS A 320 13.97 16.96 23.13
C CYS A 320 13.07 16.15 22.19
N SER A 321 13.64 15.54 21.15
CA SER A 321 12.89 14.70 20.21
C SER A 321 12.28 13.48 20.88
N LYS A 322 13.04 12.79 21.73
CA LYS A 322 12.52 11.63 22.48
C LYS A 322 11.40 12.00 23.46
N ALA A 323 11.47 13.16 24.09
CA ALA A 323 10.39 13.66 24.95
C ALA A 323 9.12 13.91 24.13
N PHE A 324 9.25 14.54 22.96
CA PHE A 324 8.12 14.77 22.06
C PHE A 324 7.53 13.45 21.52
N GLN A 325 8.38 12.48 21.15
CA GLN A 325 7.93 11.15 20.70
C GLN A 325 7.10 10.42 21.77
N ARG A 326 7.42 10.56 23.06
CA ARG A 326 6.59 9.98 24.14
C ARG A 326 5.20 10.60 24.18
N VAL A 327 5.11 11.92 24.02
CA VAL A 327 3.83 12.63 23.94
C VAL A 327 3.02 12.17 22.73
N LEU A 328 3.67 11.89 21.58
CA LEU A 328 2.98 11.30 20.43
C LEU A 328 2.43 9.91 20.76
N ILE A 329 3.20 9.05 21.43
CA ILE A 329 2.72 7.71 21.81
C ILE A 329 1.52 7.80 22.78
N ASP A 330 1.56 8.74 23.72
CA ASP A 330 0.56 8.83 24.79
C ASP A 330 -0.76 9.48 24.35
N HIS A 331 -0.74 10.36 23.33
CA HIS A 331 -1.87 11.24 23.02
C HIS A 331 -2.43 11.13 21.61
N LEU A 332 -1.90 10.27 20.73
CA LEU A 332 -2.44 10.10 19.38
C LEU A 332 -3.55 9.05 19.32
N ARG A 333 -4.58 9.32 18.50
CA ARG A 333 -5.69 8.39 18.21
C ARG A 333 -5.28 7.29 17.22
N ALA A 334 -4.27 7.56 16.40
CA ALA A 334 -3.72 6.65 15.41
C ALA A 334 -2.21 6.90 15.28
N PRO A 335 -1.43 5.91 14.78
CA PRO A 335 -0.02 6.10 14.49
C PRO A 335 0.21 7.32 13.59
N ASP A 336 1.27 8.07 13.87
CA ASP A 336 1.62 9.22 13.05
C ASP A 336 2.19 8.80 11.69
N THR A 337 1.99 9.65 10.70
CA THR A 337 2.53 9.45 9.35
C THR A 337 3.70 10.39 9.14
N LEU A 338 4.91 9.84 8.94
CA LEU A 338 6.14 10.58 8.70
C LEU A 338 6.62 10.35 7.26
N THR A 339 6.70 11.40 6.47
CA THR A 339 7.24 11.38 5.11
C THR A 339 8.50 12.23 5.03
N THR A 340 9.53 11.73 4.35
CA THR A 340 10.79 12.47 4.14
C THR A 340 11.08 12.64 2.66
N VAL A 341 11.46 13.85 2.26
CA VAL A 341 11.78 14.20 0.87
C VAL A 341 13.11 14.96 0.83
N PHE A 342 13.91 14.72 -0.19
CA PHE A 342 15.17 15.44 -0.43
C PHE A 342 15.00 16.47 -1.53
N PHE A 343 15.56 17.66 -1.33
CA PHE A 343 15.60 18.71 -2.35
C PHE A 343 17.03 19.21 -2.53
N PRO A 344 17.42 19.64 -3.74
CA PRO A 344 18.66 20.38 -3.94
C PRO A 344 18.71 21.61 -3.04
N ALA A 345 19.83 21.83 -2.33
CA ALA A 345 19.97 23.00 -1.47
C ALA A 345 19.86 24.33 -2.25
N SER A 346 20.14 24.32 -3.56
CA SER A 346 19.94 25.47 -4.45
C SER A 346 18.48 25.93 -4.55
N TRP A 347 17.51 25.06 -4.26
CA TRP A 347 16.08 25.42 -4.24
C TRP A 347 15.67 26.14 -2.96
N TRP A 348 16.51 26.13 -1.93
CA TRP A 348 16.27 26.82 -0.67
C TRP A 348 16.75 28.28 -0.76
N ILE A 349 15.87 29.16 -1.24
CA ILE A 349 16.15 30.60 -1.35
C ILE A 349 15.71 31.30 -0.06
N MET A 350 16.66 31.76 0.74
CA MET A 350 16.35 32.69 1.84
C MET A 350 16.26 34.11 1.28
N ASN A 351 15.07 34.71 1.33
CA ASN A 351 14.97 36.16 1.22
C ASN A 351 15.58 36.76 2.49
N ASN A 352 16.86 37.10 2.44
CA ASN A 352 17.50 37.94 3.45
C ASN A 352 16.88 39.34 3.33
N ASN A 353 15.86 39.61 4.16
CA ASN A 353 15.30 40.94 4.34
C ASN A 353 16.23 41.80 5.21
#